data_AF-A0A160VBF6-F1
#
_entry.id   AF-A0A160VBF6-F1
#
_cell.length_a   1.000
_cell.length_b   1.000
_cell.length_c   1.000
_cell.angle_alpha   90.00
_cell.angle_beta   90.00
_cell.angle_gamma   90.00
#
_symmetry.space_group_name_H-M   'P 1'
#
loop_
_entity.id
_entity.type
_entity.pdbx_description
1 polymer ?
#
loop_
_entity_poly.entity_id
_entity_poly.type
_entity_poly.pdbx_seq_one_letter_code
_entity_poly.pdbx_strand_id
1 'polypeptide(L)'
;MLGAAVAPTVYVDRLLGTLLAFFLAVGIASHALDELNGRPLGTKIPPFVLVSLAVVSLGGAVALGILAGILESQWIFAFVAFGAFIAVFYNLGLWQNRFHSDLWFAFSWGAFPVLTSYWVCASRLDVAVVIVAVGCFFLTLAQRTLSTPVRAIRRKAVSVEGYIDLVDGERLEFDSERIIEVPERALALLGVATVILAAGLLTYRLQTQ
;
A
#
# COMPACT_ATOMS: atom_id res chain seq x y z
N MET A 1 2.75 4.37 10.37
CA MET A 1 4.00 4.35 11.18
C MET A 1 4.88 5.54 10.85
N LEU A 2 5.45 5.65 9.64
CA LEU A 2 6.38 6.73 9.29
C LEU A 2 5.81 8.14 9.53
N GLY A 3 4.56 8.38 9.13
CA GLY A 3 3.87 9.64 9.39
C GLY A 3 3.80 10.01 10.87
N ALA A 4 3.28 9.11 11.72
CA ALA A 4 3.26 9.33 13.16
C ALA A 4 4.66 9.51 13.75
N ALA A 5 5.67 8.76 13.28
CA ALA A 5 7.03 8.85 13.80
C ALA A 5 7.65 10.23 13.55
N VAL A 6 7.42 10.84 12.40
CA VAL A 6 7.89 12.21 12.10
C VAL A 6 6.98 13.31 12.66
N ALA A 7 5.89 12.96 13.33
CA ALA A 7 5.05 13.94 14.03
C ALA A 7 5.79 14.55 15.24
N PRO A 8 5.40 15.76 15.69
CA PRO A 8 6.00 16.39 16.86
C PRO A 8 5.94 15.51 18.12
N THR A 9 4.79 14.85 18.32
CA THR A 9 4.52 13.93 19.42
C THR A 9 3.88 12.67 18.84
N VAL A 10 4.34 11.48 19.27
CA VAL A 10 3.74 10.21 18.88
C VAL A 10 2.69 9.85 19.92
N TYR A 11 1.44 9.76 19.49
CA TYR A 11 0.35 9.24 20.29
C TYR A 11 0.14 7.76 19.93
N VAL A 12 0.52 6.86 20.84
CA VAL A 12 0.55 5.41 20.59
C VAL A 12 -0.86 4.86 20.34
N ASP A 13 -1.83 5.31 21.11
CA ASP A 13 -3.26 5.02 20.94
C ASP A 13 -3.76 5.39 19.54
N ARG A 14 -3.45 6.61 19.07
CA ARG A 14 -3.83 7.07 17.72
C ARG A 14 -3.11 6.29 16.62
N LEU A 15 -1.85 5.94 16.84
CA LEU A 15 -1.08 5.10 15.92
C LEU A 15 -1.70 3.70 15.81
N LEU A 16 -2.04 3.06 16.94
CA LEU A 16 -2.68 1.74 16.94
C LEU A 16 -4.04 1.78 16.23
N GLY A 17 -4.85 2.81 16.50
CA GLY A 17 -6.12 3.03 15.78
C GLY A 17 -5.91 3.19 14.27
N THR A 18 -4.89 3.96 13.86
CA THR A 18 -4.54 4.14 12.44
C THR A 18 -4.07 2.84 11.79
N LEU A 19 -3.25 2.06 12.49
CA LEU A 19 -2.78 0.76 12.00
C LEU A 19 -3.92 -0.24 11.82
N LEU A 20 -4.83 -0.30 12.78
CA LEU A 20 -6.02 -1.14 12.70
C LEU A 20 -6.93 -0.71 11.54
N ALA A 21 -7.21 0.59 11.41
CA ALA A 21 -8.01 1.12 10.30
C ALA A 21 -7.34 0.83 8.94
N PHE A 22 -6.03 1.00 8.83
CA PHE A 22 -5.27 0.68 7.62
C PHE A 22 -5.33 -0.82 7.30
N PHE A 23 -5.14 -1.70 8.29
CA PHE A 23 -5.26 -3.15 8.10
C PHE A 23 -6.65 -3.56 7.61
N LEU A 24 -7.71 -3.01 8.20
CA LEU A 24 -9.08 -3.29 7.81
C LEU A 24 -9.42 -2.79 6.38
N ALA A 25 -9.00 -1.58 6.02
CA ALA A 25 -9.28 -0.97 4.72
C ALA A 25 -8.40 -1.55 3.60
N VAL A 26 -7.09 -1.67 3.84
CA VAL A 26 -6.11 -2.07 2.82
C VAL A 26 -5.80 -3.56 2.89
N GLY A 27 -5.57 -4.09 4.08
CA GLY A 27 -5.23 -5.50 4.27
C GLY A 27 -6.40 -6.46 4.04
N ILE A 28 -7.64 -6.04 4.29
CA ILE A 28 -8.83 -6.89 4.08
C ILE A 28 -9.71 -6.34 2.96
N ALA A 29 -10.23 -5.10 3.10
CA ALA A 29 -11.27 -4.64 2.18
C ALA A 29 -10.77 -4.51 0.74
N SER A 30 -9.61 -3.87 0.55
CA SER A 30 -9.02 -3.68 -0.77
C SER A 30 -8.74 -5.01 -1.46
N HIS A 31 -8.18 -6.00 -0.76
CA HIS A 31 -7.98 -7.33 -1.32
C HIS A 31 -9.27 -8.06 -1.66
N ALA A 32 -10.31 -7.96 -0.82
CA ALA A 32 -11.60 -8.56 -1.10
C ALA A 32 -12.30 -7.90 -2.32
N LEU A 33 -12.20 -6.58 -2.44
CA LEU A 33 -12.74 -5.81 -3.57
C LEU A 33 -11.97 -6.10 -4.87
N ASP A 34 -10.64 -6.15 -4.82
CA ASP A 34 -9.79 -6.49 -5.97
C ASP A 34 -10.09 -7.91 -6.44
N GLU A 35 -10.29 -8.84 -5.50
CA GLU A 35 -10.65 -10.23 -5.81
C GLU A 35 -12.06 -10.38 -6.42
N LEU A 36 -13.01 -9.52 -6.04
CA LEU A 36 -14.31 -9.43 -6.72
C LEU A 36 -14.17 -8.93 -8.16
N ASN A 37 -13.13 -8.15 -8.46
CA ASN A 37 -12.86 -7.59 -9.77
C ASN A 37 -11.89 -8.45 -10.58
N GLY A 38 -12.38 -9.56 -11.12
CA GLY A 38 -11.61 -10.40 -12.06
C GLY A 38 -10.65 -11.40 -11.42
N ARG A 39 -10.72 -11.61 -10.09
CA ARG A 39 -9.96 -12.62 -9.33
C ARG A 39 -8.45 -12.61 -9.60
N PRO A 40 -7.75 -11.47 -9.44
CA PRO A 40 -6.32 -11.37 -9.67
C PRO A 40 -5.48 -12.32 -8.80
N LEU A 41 -5.95 -12.72 -7.61
CA LEU A 41 -5.26 -13.69 -6.74
C LEU A 41 -5.64 -15.14 -7.06
N GLY A 42 -6.63 -15.37 -7.93
CA GLY A 42 -7.06 -16.70 -8.34
C GLY A 42 -7.74 -17.51 -7.23
N THR A 43 -8.34 -16.85 -6.24
CA THR A 43 -9.00 -17.53 -5.12
C THR A 43 -10.31 -18.18 -5.57
N LYS A 44 -10.73 -19.22 -4.85
CA LYS A 44 -12.04 -19.87 -5.00
C LYS A 44 -13.07 -19.35 -3.98
N ILE A 45 -12.80 -18.20 -3.35
CA ILE A 45 -13.68 -17.64 -2.32
C ILE A 45 -15.01 -17.20 -2.98
N PRO A 46 -16.17 -17.60 -2.44
CA PRO A 46 -17.47 -17.20 -2.98
C PRO A 46 -17.66 -15.67 -2.95
N PRO A 47 -18.35 -15.07 -3.95
CA PRO A 47 -18.54 -13.62 -4.03
C PRO A 47 -19.19 -13.03 -2.78
N PHE A 48 -20.18 -13.71 -2.18
CA PHE A 48 -20.85 -13.20 -0.98
C PHE A 48 -19.87 -13.04 0.19
N VAL A 49 -18.89 -13.95 0.36
CA VAL A 49 -17.88 -13.86 1.41
C VAL A 49 -16.96 -12.67 1.16
N LEU A 50 -16.52 -12.45 -0.08
CA LEU A 50 -15.69 -11.31 -0.43
C LEU A 50 -16.43 -9.98 -0.19
N VAL A 51 -17.70 -9.89 -0.57
CA VAL A 51 -18.54 -8.71 -0.29
C VAL A 51 -18.67 -8.49 1.21
N SER A 52 -18.95 -9.54 1.99
CA SER A 52 -19.04 -9.43 3.45
C SER A 52 -17.72 -8.97 4.08
N LEU A 53 -16.59 -9.54 3.67
CA LEU A 53 -15.27 -9.10 4.13
C LEU A 53 -15.03 -7.63 3.80
N ALA A 54 -15.28 -7.23 2.55
CA ALA A 54 -15.11 -5.84 2.11
C ALA A 54 -15.98 -4.86 2.89
N VAL A 55 -17.28 -5.15 3.05
CA VAL A 55 -18.23 -4.26 3.74
C VAL A 55 -17.92 -4.17 5.23
N VAL A 56 -17.69 -5.30 5.90
CA VAL A 56 -17.44 -5.32 7.35
C VAL A 56 -16.11 -4.63 7.67
N SER A 57 -15.04 -4.97 6.95
CA SER A 57 -13.73 -4.38 7.26
C SER A 57 -13.63 -2.92 6.83
N LEU A 58 -14.16 -2.53 5.66
CA LEU A 58 -14.20 -1.13 5.27
C LEU A 58 -15.09 -0.30 6.20
N GLY A 59 -16.25 -0.84 6.59
CA GLY A 59 -17.13 -0.23 7.57
C GLY A 59 -16.43 -0.01 8.92
N GLY A 60 -15.68 -1.00 9.40
CA GLY A 60 -14.86 -0.89 10.61
C GLY A 60 -13.76 0.19 10.49
N ALA A 61 -13.06 0.25 9.36
CA ALA A 61 -12.05 1.29 9.11
C ALA A 61 -12.67 2.70 9.08
N VAL A 62 -13.82 2.86 8.41
CA VAL A 62 -14.57 4.11 8.36
C VAL A 62 -15.07 4.51 9.75
N ALA A 63 -15.58 3.57 10.53
CA ALA A 63 -16.02 3.84 11.90
C ALA A 63 -14.89 4.33 12.81
N LEU A 64 -13.70 3.70 12.74
CA LEU A 64 -12.50 4.16 13.44
C LEU A 64 -12.09 5.56 12.98
N GLY A 65 -12.16 5.82 11.67
CA GLY A 65 -11.87 7.14 11.12
C GLY A 65 -12.86 8.22 11.57
N ILE A 66 -14.15 7.91 11.62
CA ILE A 66 -15.18 8.83 12.14
C ILE A 66 -14.92 9.12 13.62
N LEU A 67 -14.62 8.10 14.41
CA LEU A 67 -14.27 8.26 15.82
C LEU A 67 -13.05 9.20 15.98
N ALA A 68 -11.98 8.98 15.22
CA ALA A 68 -10.82 9.87 15.21
C ALA A 68 -11.16 11.29 14.74
N GLY A 69 -12.11 11.45 13.81
CA GLY A 69 -12.58 12.77 13.37
C GLY A 69 -13.35 13.55 14.44
N ILE A 70 -14.08 12.84 15.30
CA ILE A 70 -14.80 13.43 16.44
C ILE A 70 -13.82 13.77 17.58
N LEU A 71 -12.90 12.85 17.90
CA LEU A 71 -12.02 12.96 19.06
C LEU A 71 -10.79 13.84 18.82
N GLU A 72 -10.22 13.82 17.61
CA GLU A 72 -8.87 14.37 17.36
C GLU A 72 -8.86 15.54 16.38
N SER A 73 -9.52 15.40 15.23
CA SER A 73 -9.53 16.46 14.20
C SER A 73 -10.64 16.25 13.16
N GLN A 74 -11.53 17.22 13.00
CA GLN A 74 -12.61 17.17 12.01
C GLN A 74 -12.11 16.97 10.57
N TRP A 75 -10.88 17.40 10.27
CA TRP A 75 -10.27 17.17 8.96
C TRP A 75 -10.08 15.69 8.63
N ILE A 76 -10.01 14.80 9.63
CA ILE A 76 -9.98 13.35 9.41
C ILE A 76 -11.21 12.89 8.62
N PHE A 77 -12.38 13.56 8.71
CA PHE A 77 -13.52 13.23 7.87
C PHE A 77 -13.20 13.31 6.37
N ALA A 78 -12.39 14.29 5.95
CA ALA A 78 -11.95 14.41 4.57
C ALA A 78 -10.99 13.27 4.18
N PHE A 79 -10.06 12.89 5.07
CA PHE A 79 -9.17 11.74 4.86
C PHE A 79 -9.99 10.43 4.74
N VAL A 80 -10.95 10.22 5.64
CA VAL A 80 -11.82 9.03 5.63
C VAL A 80 -12.68 8.98 4.37
N ALA A 81 -13.27 10.11 3.97
CA ALA A 81 -14.05 10.19 2.74
C ALA A 81 -13.20 9.84 1.51
N PHE A 82 -12.00 10.43 1.40
CA PHE A 82 -11.07 10.10 0.31
C PHE A 82 -10.62 8.63 0.37
N GLY A 83 -10.25 8.12 1.55
CA GLY A 83 -9.78 6.75 1.76
C GLY A 83 -10.84 5.71 1.39
N ALA A 84 -12.08 5.91 1.83
CA ALA A 84 -13.20 5.03 1.47
C ALA A 84 -13.52 5.10 -0.02
N PHE A 85 -13.53 6.32 -0.59
CA PHE A 85 -13.71 6.52 -2.02
C PHE A 85 -12.65 5.76 -2.83
N ILE A 86 -11.37 5.97 -2.53
CA ILE A 86 -10.31 5.38 -3.35
C ILE A 86 -10.20 3.87 -3.15
N ALA A 87 -10.44 3.35 -1.94
CA ALA A 87 -10.49 1.91 -1.68
C ALA A 87 -11.56 1.21 -2.54
N VAL A 88 -12.70 1.85 -2.79
CA VAL A 88 -13.76 1.27 -3.63
C VAL A 88 -13.45 1.48 -5.12
N PHE A 89 -13.18 2.71 -5.53
CA PHE A 89 -13.02 3.07 -6.95
C PHE A 89 -11.78 2.47 -7.58
N TYR A 90 -10.68 2.40 -6.84
CA TYR A 90 -9.44 1.77 -7.33
C TYR A 90 -9.67 0.26 -7.54
N ASN A 91 -10.08 -0.46 -6.50
CA ASN A 91 -10.08 -1.93 -6.54
C ASN A 91 -11.17 -2.51 -7.46
N LEU A 92 -12.35 -1.88 -7.52
CA LEU A 92 -13.43 -2.31 -8.42
C LEU A 92 -13.29 -1.77 -9.85
N GLY A 93 -12.28 -0.95 -10.16
CA GLY A 93 -12.10 -0.37 -11.49
C GLY A 93 -13.24 0.53 -11.94
N LEU A 94 -13.94 1.16 -10.99
CA LEU A 94 -15.10 1.99 -11.28
C LEU A 94 -14.73 3.18 -12.15
N TRP A 95 -15.72 3.70 -12.87
CA TRP A 95 -15.55 4.84 -13.78
C TRP A 95 -14.53 4.58 -14.89
N GLN A 96 -14.62 3.40 -15.53
CA GLN A 96 -13.75 3.02 -16.64
C GLN A 96 -12.26 3.07 -16.23
N ASN A 97 -11.92 2.59 -15.03
CA ASN A 97 -10.56 2.58 -14.49
C ASN A 97 -9.89 3.96 -14.34
N ARG A 98 -10.66 5.07 -14.28
CA ARG A 98 -10.10 6.42 -14.14
C ARG A 98 -9.22 6.61 -12.89
N PHE A 99 -9.53 5.87 -11.83
CA PHE A 99 -8.77 5.85 -10.57
C PHE A 99 -7.84 4.64 -10.43
N HIS A 100 -7.78 3.76 -11.43
CA HIS A 100 -6.97 2.55 -11.39
C HIS A 100 -5.69 2.73 -12.22
N SER A 101 -4.72 3.45 -11.65
CA SER A 101 -3.40 3.68 -12.27
C SER A 101 -2.27 3.52 -11.27
N ASP A 102 -1.02 3.40 -11.75
CA ASP A 102 0.14 3.29 -10.86
C ASP A 102 0.37 4.57 -10.05
N LEU A 103 0.01 5.74 -10.59
CA LEU A 103 0.06 7.00 -9.85
C LEU A 103 -0.98 7.02 -8.71
N TRP A 104 -2.22 6.60 -8.99
CA TRP A 104 -3.25 6.49 -7.95
C TRP A 104 -2.87 5.47 -6.87
N PHE A 105 -2.26 4.36 -7.28
CA PHE A 105 -1.76 3.35 -6.34
C PHE A 105 -0.67 3.94 -5.44
N ALA A 106 0.36 4.55 -6.03
CA ALA A 106 1.46 5.13 -5.28
C ALA A 106 1.03 6.27 -4.35
N PHE A 107 0.09 7.10 -4.80
CA PHE A 107 -0.48 8.14 -3.94
C PHE A 107 -1.27 7.52 -2.78
N SER A 108 -2.17 6.60 -3.06
CA SER A 108 -3.20 6.19 -2.09
C SER A 108 -2.72 5.09 -1.13
N TRP A 109 -1.77 4.25 -1.54
CA TRP A 109 -1.14 3.23 -0.70
C TRP A 109 0.22 3.64 -0.13
N GLY A 110 0.89 4.63 -0.74
CA GLY A 110 2.21 5.12 -0.32
C GLY A 110 2.15 6.43 0.46
N ALA A 111 1.80 7.53 -0.22
CA ALA A 111 1.83 8.87 0.37
C ALA A 111 0.69 9.11 1.37
N PHE A 112 -0.53 8.78 0.98
CA PHE A 112 -1.74 9.07 1.74
C PHE A 112 -1.75 8.47 3.16
N PRO A 113 -1.31 7.21 3.39
CA PRO A 113 -1.23 6.65 4.74
C PRO A 113 -0.20 7.38 5.63
N VAL A 114 0.88 7.91 5.04
CA VAL A 114 1.86 8.74 5.77
C VAL A 114 1.20 10.04 6.22
N LEU A 115 0.54 10.75 5.31
CA LEU A 115 -0.15 12.00 5.60
C LEU A 115 -1.25 11.81 6.66
N THR A 116 -2.05 10.76 6.53
CA THR A 116 -3.12 10.42 7.48
C THR A 116 -2.56 10.14 8.88
N SER A 117 -1.53 9.29 8.95
CA SER A 117 -0.88 8.90 10.21
C SER A 117 -0.17 10.06 10.90
N TYR A 118 0.32 11.04 10.14
CA TYR A 118 0.89 12.27 10.70
C TYR A 118 -0.21 13.22 11.18
N TRP A 119 -1.24 13.44 10.35
CA TRP A 119 -2.32 14.38 10.65
C TRP A 119 -3.02 14.03 11.95
N VAL A 120 -3.30 12.75 12.20
CA VAL A 120 -3.97 12.32 13.44
C VAL A 120 -3.14 12.68 14.69
N CYS A 121 -1.82 12.83 14.57
CA CYS A 121 -0.94 13.21 15.68
C CYS A 121 -0.72 14.73 15.77
N ALA A 122 -0.60 15.41 14.63
CA ALA A 122 -0.12 16.80 14.56
C ALA A 122 -1.20 17.84 14.21
N SER A 123 -2.33 17.42 13.65
CA SER A 123 -3.44 18.26 13.16
C SER A 123 -3.03 19.39 12.20
N ARG A 124 -1.93 19.18 11.47
CA ARG A 124 -1.39 20.06 10.41
C ARG A 124 -0.51 19.23 9.47
N LEU A 125 0.07 19.86 8.44
CA LEU A 125 1.09 19.25 7.59
C LEU A 125 2.37 20.10 7.60
N ASP A 126 3.44 19.55 8.15
CA ASP A 126 4.76 20.17 8.12
C ASP A 126 5.54 19.73 6.87
N VAL A 127 6.55 20.50 6.46
CA VAL A 127 7.38 20.18 5.27
C VAL A 127 8.00 18.78 5.36
N ALA A 128 8.42 18.36 6.57
CA ALA A 128 9.01 17.05 6.79
C ALA A 128 8.07 15.89 6.40
N VAL A 129 6.78 15.94 6.76
CA VAL A 129 5.85 14.86 6.40
C VAL A 129 5.58 14.83 4.90
N VAL A 130 5.53 15.99 4.25
CA VAL A 130 5.34 16.06 2.79
C VAL A 130 6.51 15.37 2.08
N ILE A 131 7.75 15.63 2.51
CA ILE A 131 8.94 14.95 1.96
C ILE A 131 8.87 13.44 2.18
N VAL A 132 8.51 12.98 3.38
CA VAL A 132 8.36 11.55 3.68
C VAL A 132 7.26 10.90 2.85
N ALA A 133 6.13 11.60 2.65
CA ALA A 133 5.03 11.13 1.82
C ALA A 133 5.44 11.01 0.35
N VAL A 134 6.18 11.98 -0.19
CA VAL A 134 6.77 11.92 -1.54
C VAL A 134 7.77 10.76 -1.66
N GLY A 135 8.60 10.53 -0.63
CA GLY A 135 9.47 9.36 -0.58
C GLY A 135 8.68 8.05 -0.66
N CYS A 136 7.63 7.91 0.14
CA CYS A 136 6.78 6.72 0.14
C CYS A 136 5.99 6.55 -1.17
N PHE A 137 5.62 7.64 -1.84
CA PHE A 137 5.06 7.61 -3.19
C PHE A 137 6.03 6.95 -4.17
N PHE A 138 7.27 7.42 -4.23
CA PHE A 138 8.27 6.86 -5.15
C PHE A 138 8.69 5.44 -4.79
N LEU A 139 8.78 5.09 -3.49
CA LEU A 139 9.01 3.72 -3.06
C LEU A 139 7.89 2.79 -3.54
N THR A 140 6.63 3.24 -3.44
CA THR A 140 5.48 2.47 -3.90
C THR A 140 5.45 2.36 -5.43
N LEU A 141 5.84 3.40 -6.17
CA LEU A 141 6.02 3.32 -7.62
C LEU A 141 7.12 2.32 -7.99
N ALA A 142 8.27 2.34 -7.31
CA ALA A 142 9.35 1.39 -7.54
C ALA A 142 8.86 -0.05 -7.32
N GLN A 143 8.09 -0.29 -6.25
CA GLN A 143 7.44 -1.59 -6.01
C GLN A 143 6.50 -1.97 -7.16
N ARG A 144 5.67 -1.05 -7.66
CA ARG A 144 4.77 -1.33 -8.80
C ARG A 144 5.55 -1.64 -10.07
N THR A 145 6.57 -0.85 -10.40
CA THR A 145 7.44 -1.05 -11.56
C THR A 145 8.09 -2.43 -11.55
N LEU A 146 8.60 -2.88 -10.40
CA LEU A 146 9.21 -4.21 -10.27
C LEU A 146 8.17 -5.34 -10.29
N SER A 147 7.02 -5.15 -9.63
CA SER A 147 6.04 -6.21 -9.44
C SER A 147 5.12 -6.46 -10.64
N THR A 148 4.91 -5.46 -11.50
CA THR A 148 4.06 -5.60 -12.69
C THR A 148 4.55 -6.67 -13.67
N PRO A 149 5.82 -6.66 -14.15
CA PRO A 149 6.31 -7.70 -15.05
C PRO A 149 6.31 -9.08 -14.38
N VAL A 150 6.68 -9.17 -13.11
CA VAL A 150 6.65 -10.43 -12.33
C VAL A 150 5.23 -11.01 -12.28
N ARG A 151 4.22 -10.19 -11.97
CA ARG A 151 2.81 -10.63 -11.96
C ARG A 151 2.34 -11.07 -13.34
N ALA A 152 2.75 -10.35 -14.40
CA ALA A 152 2.37 -10.69 -15.76
C ALA A 152 2.93 -12.06 -16.17
N ILE A 153 4.22 -12.31 -15.89
CA ILE A 153 4.87 -13.61 -16.17
C ILE A 153 4.19 -14.73 -15.37
N ARG A 154 4.06 -14.59 -14.05
CA ARG A 154 3.49 -15.65 -13.19
C ARG A 154 2.03 -15.99 -13.48
N ARG A 155 1.21 -15.00 -13.87
CA ARG A 155 -0.26 -15.15 -13.92
C ARG A 155 -0.81 -15.23 -15.33
N LYS A 156 -0.08 -14.78 -16.35
CA LYS A 156 -0.59 -14.62 -17.72
C LYS A 156 0.31 -15.19 -18.81
N ALA A 157 1.61 -15.37 -18.57
CA ALA A 157 2.49 -15.91 -19.60
C ALA A 157 2.29 -17.42 -19.76
N VAL A 158 2.30 -17.87 -21.02
CA VAL A 158 2.25 -19.30 -21.38
C VAL A 158 3.67 -19.85 -21.60
N SER A 159 4.56 -19.05 -22.18
CA SER A 159 5.99 -19.33 -22.31
C SER A 159 6.77 -18.02 -22.27
N VAL A 160 8.03 -18.09 -21.82
CA VAL A 160 9.01 -16.99 -21.85
C VAL A 160 10.34 -17.59 -22.24
N GLU A 161 10.92 -17.09 -23.33
CA GLU A 161 12.18 -17.57 -23.90
C GLU A 161 13.06 -16.35 -24.21
N GLY A 162 14.35 -16.43 -23.90
CA GLY A 162 15.31 -15.38 -24.20
C GLY A 162 16.75 -15.82 -23.97
N TYR A 163 17.69 -15.06 -24.51
CA TYR A 163 19.11 -15.30 -24.29
C TYR A 163 19.90 -13.99 -24.29
N ILE A 164 21.05 -14.00 -23.61
CA ILE A 164 22.05 -12.93 -23.66
C ILE A 164 23.34 -13.53 -24.18
N ASP A 165 23.86 -12.98 -25.27
CA ASP A 165 25.22 -13.28 -25.73
C ASP A 165 26.19 -12.34 -25.00
N LEU A 166 27.12 -12.92 -24.26
CA LEU A 166 28.15 -12.20 -23.52
C LEU A 166 29.38 -11.94 -24.41
N VAL A 167 30.17 -10.95 -24.03
CA VAL A 167 31.35 -10.50 -24.81
C VAL A 167 32.43 -11.58 -24.91
N ASP A 168 32.48 -12.50 -23.96
CA ASP A 168 33.37 -13.67 -23.93
C ASP A 168 32.85 -14.86 -24.76
N GLY A 169 31.67 -14.71 -25.39
CA GLY A 169 31.03 -15.75 -26.19
C GLY A 169 30.17 -16.72 -25.38
N GLU A 170 30.04 -16.54 -24.06
CA GLU A 170 29.07 -17.30 -23.26
C GLU A 170 27.65 -16.87 -23.62
N ARG A 171 26.73 -17.83 -23.75
CA ARG A 171 25.31 -17.58 -23.98
C ARG A 171 24.52 -17.94 -22.73
N LEU A 172 23.91 -16.94 -22.11
CA LEU A 172 23.03 -17.13 -20.97
C LEU A 172 21.60 -17.32 -21.45
N GLU A 173 21.04 -18.51 -21.25
CA GLU A 173 19.61 -18.75 -21.49
C GLU A 173 18.77 -18.25 -20.32
N PHE A 174 17.65 -17.60 -20.65
CA PHE A 174 16.66 -17.09 -19.72
C PHE A 174 15.34 -17.83 -19.92
N ASP A 175 14.89 -18.45 -18.85
CA ASP A 175 13.52 -18.93 -18.69
C ASP A 175 12.70 -17.94 -17.86
N SER A 176 11.44 -18.28 -17.60
CA SER A 176 10.55 -17.46 -16.78
C SER A 176 11.08 -17.22 -15.37
N GLU A 177 11.76 -18.20 -14.77
CA GLU A 177 12.24 -18.13 -13.38
C GLU A 177 13.40 -17.14 -13.26
N ARG A 178 14.40 -17.24 -14.14
CA ARG A 178 15.57 -16.35 -14.14
C ARG A 178 15.20 -14.89 -14.38
N ILE A 179 14.19 -14.62 -15.21
CA ILE A 179 13.75 -13.25 -15.51
C ILE A 179 13.09 -12.57 -14.30
N ILE A 180 12.35 -13.34 -13.49
CA ILE A 180 11.63 -12.77 -12.33
C ILE A 180 12.44 -12.79 -11.03
N GLU A 181 13.52 -13.58 -10.95
CA GLU A 181 14.32 -13.74 -9.73
C GLU A 181 14.82 -12.40 -9.17
N VAL A 182 15.46 -11.58 -10.02
CA VAL A 182 16.01 -10.28 -9.62
C VAL A 182 14.95 -9.31 -9.10
N PRO A 183 13.86 -9.01 -9.84
CA PRO A 183 12.82 -8.11 -9.35
C PRO A 183 12.12 -8.67 -8.10
N GLU A 184 11.94 -9.99 -7.96
CA GLU A 184 11.38 -10.59 -6.74
C GLU A 184 12.28 -10.39 -5.53
N ARG A 185 13.58 -10.65 -5.68
CA ARG A 185 14.56 -10.42 -4.62
C ARG A 185 14.60 -8.94 -4.24
N ALA A 186 14.58 -8.04 -5.22
CA ALA A 186 14.53 -6.59 -4.97
C ALA A 186 13.26 -6.19 -4.22
N LEU A 187 12.09 -6.73 -4.58
CA LEU A 187 10.82 -6.49 -3.89
C LEU A 187 10.85 -7.00 -2.45
N ALA A 188 11.40 -8.20 -2.21
CA ALA A 188 11.52 -8.77 -0.86
C ALA A 188 12.43 -7.91 0.03
N LEU A 189 13.60 -7.52 -0.48
CA LEU A 189 14.53 -6.64 0.22
C LEU A 189 13.91 -5.27 0.51
N LEU A 190 13.20 -4.69 -0.45
CA LEU A 190 12.52 -3.40 -0.28
C LEU A 190 11.42 -3.47 0.78
N GLY A 191 10.66 -4.57 0.84
CA GLY A 191 9.67 -4.83 1.89
C GLY A 191 10.31 -4.89 3.28
N VAL A 192 11.35 -5.71 3.45
CA VAL A 192 12.08 -5.84 4.72
C VAL A 192 12.70 -4.51 5.15
N ALA A 193 13.39 -3.82 4.24
CA ALA A 193 14.03 -2.54 4.53
C ALA A 193 13.03 -1.49 5.01
N THR A 194 11.86 -1.39 4.36
CA THR A 194 10.81 -0.43 4.73
C THR A 194 10.26 -0.70 6.13
N VAL A 195 10.00 -1.97 6.47
CA VAL A 195 9.52 -2.35 7.81
C VAL A 195 10.55 -2.03 8.87
N ILE A 196 11.82 -2.40 8.65
CA ILE A 196 12.91 -2.15 9.60
C ILE A 196 13.11 -0.64 9.82
N LEU A 197 13.13 0.15 8.75
CA LEU A 197 13.28 1.61 8.84
C LEU A 197 12.12 2.26 9.61
N ALA A 198 10.88 1.85 9.32
CA ALA A 198 9.70 2.38 10.01
C ALA A 198 9.69 2.02 11.50
N ALA A 199 10.04 0.77 11.84
CA ALA A 199 10.12 0.30 13.22
C ALA A 199 11.26 0.97 13.99
N GLY A 200 12.44 1.09 13.38
CA GLY A 200 13.60 1.76 13.97
C GLY A 200 13.34 3.23 14.25
N LEU A 201 12.76 3.97 13.29
CA LEU A 201 12.41 5.37 13.47
C LEU A 201 11.35 5.56 14.56
N LEU A 202 10.31 4.72 14.58
CA LEU A 202 9.28 4.78 15.62
C LEU A 202 9.87 4.50 17.01
N THR A 203 10.72 3.48 17.13
CA THR A 203 11.39 3.14 18.39
C THR A 203 12.27 4.29 18.88
N TYR A 204 13.08 4.86 17.99
CA TYR A 204 13.90 6.04 18.31
C TYR A 204 13.05 7.20 18.82
N ARG A 205 11.92 7.47 18.18
CA ARG A 205 11.02 8.56 18.58
C ARG A 205 10.38 8.30 19.94
N LEU A 206 9.92 7.08 20.21
CA LEU A 206 9.37 6.72 21.52
C LEU A 206 10.40 6.81 22.66
N GLN A 207 11.69 6.71 22.36
CA GLN A 207 12.78 6.84 23.35
C GLN A 207 13.25 8.29 23.57
N THR A 208 12.98 9.19 22.63
CA THR A 208 13.55 10.55 22.60
C THR A 208 12.51 11.67 22.67
N GLN A 209 11.23 11.32 22.78
CA GLN A 209 10.13 12.26 22.91
C GLN A 209 9.95 12.78 24.32
#